data_AF-A0A150GX53-F1
#
_entry.id   AF-A0A150GX53-F1
#
_cell.length_a   1.000
_cell.length_b   1.000
_cell.length_c   1.000
_cell.angle_alpha   90.00
_cell.angle_beta   90.00
_cell.angle_gamma   90.00
#
_symmetry.space_group_name_H-M   'P 1'
#
loop_
_entity.id
_entity.type
_entity.pdbx_description
1 polymer ?
#
loop_
_entity_poly.entity_id
_entity_poly.type
_entity_poly.pdbx_seq_one_letter_code
_entity_poly.pdbx_strand_id
1 'polypeptide(L)'
;MATLTEGTRVRLSGLVSSAALNGAEGVVVGRPDGDPPRYPVRLLRTPAAVEAHADVIRVKRQNLEPLPRGAGQGAASEAPPSGPTNPSGAAAAGGGGGDGSRHGPLDFKTRERVARAMVQRFLEALADDAYPDEAIEAAFGVRMNPQSGGGDLDTWPIGNLTFGAWITINNWYTEDKMAVYGPDEDEADPGSDSYHEAMMAALKRASKDLEDELVAALLGGCLPAWYEAQLRRLQGEGRASGYAVEIIRRGFRGVPWDVQVLARMAGLV
;
A
#
# COMPACT_ATOMS: atom_id res chain seq x y z
N MET A 1 -1.95 6.52 -40.61
CA MET A 1 -1.62 5.89 -39.32
C MET A 1 -2.82 6.03 -38.39
N ALA A 2 -3.21 4.99 -37.66
CA ALA A 2 -4.31 5.08 -36.70
C ALA A 2 -3.92 6.01 -35.53
N THR A 3 -4.77 7.00 -35.25
CA THR A 3 -4.65 7.88 -34.09
C THR A 3 -4.86 7.06 -32.82
N LEU A 4 -3.96 7.20 -31.84
CA LEU A 4 -4.13 6.56 -30.53
C LEU A 4 -5.03 7.45 -29.68
N THR A 5 -6.06 6.88 -29.08
CA THR A 5 -6.93 7.60 -28.14
C THR A 5 -6.50 7.29 -26.70
N GLU A 6 -6.90 8.15 -25.77
CA GLU A 6 -6.79 7.87 -24.34
C GLU A 6 -7.43 6.52 -23.99
N GLY A 7 -6.79 5.77 -23.09
CA GLY A 7 -7.17 4.39 -22.74
C GLY A 7 -6.63 3.32 -23.69
N THR A 8 -5.98 3.68 -24.80
CA THR A 8 -5.36 2.68 -25.69
C THR A 8 -4.17 2.02 -25.00
N ARG A 9 -4.17 0.68 -24.93
CA ARG A 9 -3.02 -0.10 -24.49
C ARG A 9 -1.97 -0.15 -25.58
N VAL A 10 -0.72 0.10 -25.21
CA VAL A 10 0.41 0.17 -26.13
C VAL A 10 1.60 -0.58 -25.57
N ARG A 11 2.43 -1.13 -26.46
CA ARG A 11 3.76 -1.64 -26.18
C ARG A 11 4.80 -0.67 -26.73
N LEU A 12 5.83 -0.40 -25.94
CA LEU A 12 6.91 0.52 -26.31
C LEU A 12 7.96 -0.22 -27.13
N SER A 13 8.41 0.38 -28.23
CA SER A 13 9.46 -0.17 -29.09
C SER A 13 10.29 0.93 -29.74
N GLY A 14 11.52 0.63 -30.17
CA GLY A 14 12.36 1.58 -30.89
C GLY A 14 12.88 2.78 -30.06
N LEU A 15 12.85 2.70 -28.73
CA LEU A 15 13.41 3.74 -27.86
C LEU A 15 14.94 3.63 -27.81
N VAL A 16 15.63 4.68 -28.29
CA VAL A 16 17.11 4.75 -28.29
C VAL A 16 17.64 5.27 -26.96
N SER A 17 17.04 6.35 -26.42
CA SER A 17 17.47 6.97 -25.16
C SER A 17 17.07 6.19 -23.91
N SER A 18 16.11 5.27 -24.05
CA SER A 18 15.50 4.53 -22.94
C SER A 18 15.28 3.08 -23.34
N ALA A 19 16.34 2.43 -23.81
CA ALA A 19 16.27 1.08 -24.37
C ALA A 19 15.71 0.04 -23.39
N ALA A 20 15.89 0.26 -22.08
CA ALA A 20 15.33 -0.57 -21.01
C ALA A 20 13.79 -0.58 -20.96
N LEU A 21 13.13 0.42 -21.57
CA LEU A 21 11.66 0.49 -21.66
C LEU A 21 11.09 -0.22 -22.89
N ASN A 22 11.94 -0.69 -23.82
CA ASN A 22 11.46 -1.46 -24.96
C ASN A 22 10.85 -2.78 -24.50
N GLY A 23 9.63 -3.07 -24.95
CA GLY A 23 8.83 -4.21 -24.52
C GLY A 23 7.88 -3.92 -23.36
N ALA A 24 8.05 -2.79 -22.66
CA ALA A 24 7.14 -2.39 -21.59
C ALA A 24 5.73 -2.09 -22.16
N GLU A 25 4.70 -2.45 -21.40
CA GLU A 25 3.31 -2.12 -21.73
C GLU A 25 2.85 -0.90 -20.96
N GLY A 26 1.98 -0.09 -21.56
CA GLY A 26 1.40 1.10 -20.95
C GLY A 26 0.03 1.46 -21.51
N VAL A 27 -0.56 2.51 -20.96
CA VAL A 27 -1.83 3.09 -21.40
C VAL A 27 -1.61 4.55 -21.74
N VAL A 28 -2.16 5.00 -22.88
CA VAL A 28 -2.20 6.41 -23.23
C VAL A 28 -3.14 7.14 -22.26
N VAL A 29 -2.65 8.13 -21.53
CA VAL A 29 -3.40 8.86 -20.48
C VAL A 29 -3.83 10.27 -20.87
N GLY A 30 -3.56 10.68 -22.11
CA GLY A 30 -3.93 12.03 -22.57
C GLY A 30 -3.66 12.26 -24.05
N ARG A 31 -3.96 13.48 -24.49
CA ARG A 31 -3.75 13.92 -25.87
C ARG A 31 -2.25 14.11 -26.15
N PRO A 32 -1.81 13.88 -27.40
CA PRO A 32 -0.42 14.14 -27.75
C PRO A 32 -0.09 15.63 -27.63
N ASP A 33 1.09 15.94 -27.09
CA ASP A 33 1.59 17.29 -26.91
C ASP A 33 2.92 17.53 -27.66
N GLY A 34 3.22 18.80 -27.94
CA GLY A 34 4.45 19.24 -28.60
C GLY A 34 4.52 19.01 -30.11
N ASP A 35 5.63 19.46 -30.70
CA ASP A 35 5.99 19.24 -32.11
C ASP A 35 7.43 18.71 -32.19
N PRO A 36 7.66 17.43 -32.57
CA PRO A 36 6.68 16.45 -33.03
C PRO A 36 5.80 15.91 -31.89
N PRO A 37 4.55 15.48 -32.19
CA PRO A 37 3.59 15.04 -31.18
C PRO A 37 4.08 13.82 -30.40
N ARG A 38 4.03 13.91 -29.07
CA ARG A 38 4.36 12.82 -28.14
C ARG A 38 3.15 12.47 -27.30
N TYR A 39 2.89 11.18 -27.14
CA TYR A 39 1.77 10.68 -26.36
C TYR A 39 2.23 10.46 -24.91
N PRO A 40 1.48 10.97 -23.92
CA PRO A 40 1.70 10.62 -22.52
C PRO A 40 1.22 9.19 -22.25
N VAL A 41 2.12 8.33 -21.76
CA VAL A 41 1.88 6.91 -21.51
C VAL A 41 2.24 6.58 -20.06
N ARG A 42 1.30 5.98 -19.33
CA ARG A 42 1.51 5.40 -17.99
C ARG A 42 1.84 3.92 -18.12
N LEU A 43 2.98 3.49 -17.59
CA LEU A 43 3.44 2.09 -17.67
C LEU A 43 2.58 1.18 -16.79
N LEU A 44 2.29 -0.02 -17.27
CA LEU A 44 1.36 -0.96 -16.61
C LEU A 44 2.03 -2.06 -15.80
N ARG A 45 3.30 -2.43 -16.06
CA ARG A 45 4.06 -3.44 -15.29
C ARG A 45 5.46 -3.65 -15.84
N THR A 46 6.45 -3.11 -15.13
CA THR A 46 7.67 -3.80 -14.71
C THR A 46 8.24 -2.99 -13.53
N PRO A 47 8.44 -3.59 -12.34
CA PRO A 47 8.89 -2.86 -11.14
C PRO A 47 10.13 -1.99 -11.43
N ALA A 48 11.12 -2.54 -12.11
CA ALA A 48 12.35 -1.82 -12.48
C ALA A 48 12.15 -0.64 -13.45
N ALA A 49 11.12 -0.67 -14.31
CA ALA A 49 10.85 0.41 -15.25
C ALA A 49 10.00 1.53 -14.63
N VAL A 50 9.10 1.16 -13.72
CA VAL A 50 8.24 2.10 -12.97
C VAL A 50 9.07 2.84 -11.92
N GLU A 51 9.97 2.16 -11.22
CA GLU A 51 10.86 2.78 -10.24
C GLU A 51 11.80 3.83 -10.86
N ALA A 52 12.26 3.62 -12.10
CA ALA A 52 13.19 4.52 -12.77
C ALA A 52 12.53 5.74 -13.44
N HIS A 53 11.22 5.70 -13.68
CA HIS A 53 10.51 6.72 -14.46
C HIS A 53 9.14 7.00 -13.86
N ALA A 54 9.04 8.13 -13.15
CA ALA A 54 7.81 8.61 -12.53
C ALA A 54 6.61 8.61 -13.49
N ASP A 55 5.50 8.06 -13.00
CA ASP A 55 4.09 7.99 -13.44
C ASP A 55 3.70 8.09 -14.93
N VAL A 56 4.28 8.98 -15.73
CA VAL A 56 3.91 9.24 -17.12
C VAL A 56 5.12 9.60 -17.98
N ILE A 57 5.39 8.80 -19.01
CA ILE A 57 6.44 9.08 -20.00
C ILE A 57 5.87 9.59 -21.32
N ARG A 58 6.61 10.45 -22.03
CA ARG A 58 6.19 11.03 -23.32
C ARG A 58 6.88 10.34 -24.49
N VAL A 59 6.12 9.61 -25.30
CA VAL A 59 6.65 8.75 -26.37
C VAL A 59 6.13 9.15 -27.76
N LYS A 60 7.02 9.16 -28.77
CA LYS A 60 6.64 9.43 -30.16
C LYS A 60 5.73 8.31 -30.70
N ARG A 61 4.78 8.66 -31.58
CA ARG A 61 3.83 7.69 -32.18
C ARG A 61 4.49 6.45 -32.80
N GLN A 62 5.64 6.62 -33.43
CA GLN A 62 6.38 5.54 -34.11
C GLN A 62 6.96 4.50 -33.15
N ASN A 63 7.04 4.82 -31.86
CA ASN A 63 7.57 3.97 -30.81
C ASN A 63 6.45 3.31 -29.98
N LEU A 64 5.21 3.35 -30.47
CA LEU A 64 4.02 2.83 -29.80
C LEU A 64 3.31 1.83 -30.71
N GLU A 65 3.30 0.57 -30.27
CA GLU A 65 2.58 -0.52 -30.90
C GLU A 65 1.24 -0.74 -30.17
N PRO A 66 0.07 -0.48 -30.78
CA PRO A 66 -1.21 -0.69 -30.14
C PRO A 66 -1.46 -2.18 -29.89
N LEU A 67 -1.80 -2.54 -28.66
CA LEU A 67 -2.15 -3.91 -28.30
C LEU A 67 -3.66 -4.11 -28.44
N PRO A 68 -4.11 -5.29 -28.90
CA PRO A 68 -5.53 -5.62 -28.94
C PRO A 68 -6.11 -5.53 -27.53
N ARG A 69 -7.28 -4.92 -27.41
CA ARG A 69 -8.02 -4.83 -26.15
C ARG A 69 -8.38 -6.25 -25.75
N GLY A 70 -7.59 -6.86 -24.86
CA GLY A 70 -7.82 -8.22 -24.38
C GLY A 70 -9.28 -8.35 -23.93
N ALA A 71 -9.97 -9.38 -24.40
CA ALA A 71 -11.41 -9.60 -24.24
C ALA A 71 -11.87 -9.86 -22.79
N GLY A 72 -11.09 -9.45 -21.77
CA GLY A 72 -11.27 -9.82 -20.36
C GLY A 72 -11.72 -8.71 -19.41
N GLN A 73 -12.05 -7.50 -19.88
CA GLN A 73 -12.67 -6.47 -19.05
C GLN A 73 -14.07 -6.18 -19.57
N GLY A 74 -15.00 -7.04 -19.15
CA GLY A 74 -16.42 -6.94 -19.42
C GLY A 74 -17.06 -5.73 -18.76
N ALA A 75 -18.02 -5.17 -19.47
CA ALA A 75 -18.88 -4.07 -19.07
C ALA A 75 -19.65 -4.38 -17.78
N ALA A 76 -19.65 -3.43 -16.84
CA ALA A 76 -20.65 -3.38 -15.78
C ALA A 76 -21.86 -2.58 -16.27
N SER A 77 -22.98 -3.25 -16.51
CA SER A 77 -24.31 -2.65 -16.52
C SER A 77 -25.32 -3.67 -16.03
N GLU A 78 -26.04 -3.25 -14.98
CA GLU A 78 -27.43 -3.56 -14.64
C GLU A 78 -27.86 -5.00 -14.29
N ALA A 79 -28.59 -5.10 -13.18
CA ALA A 79 -29.35 -6.25 -12.69
C ALA A 79 -30.77 -5.75 -12.30
N PRO A 80 -31.77 -6.58 -11.94
CA PRO A 80 -32.09 -8.00 -12.22
C PRO A 80 -33.58 -8.15 -12.74
N PRO A 81 -34.22 -9.35 -12.83
CA PRO A 81 -34.78 -10.05 -11.65
C PRO A 81 -34.80 -11.61 -11.66
N SER A 82 -34.85 -12.13 -10.44
CA SER A 82 -35.31 -13.41 -9.86
C SER A 82 -35.98 -14.53 -10.70
N GLY A 83 -35.62 -15.79 -10.43
CA GLY A 83 -36.46 -16.99 -10.62
C GLY A 83 -35.72 -18.35 -10.42
N PRO A 84 -36.36 -19.43 -9.90
CA PRO A 84 -35.67 -20.51 -9.17
C PRO A 84 -35.61 -21.90 -9.88
N THR A 85 -34.91 -22.85 -9.22
CA THR A 85 -34.97 -24.35 -9.24
C THR A 85 -33.80 -25.19 -9.85
N ASN A 86 -33.02 -25.83 -8.95
CA ASN A 86 -32.52 -27.24 -8.82
C ASN A 86 -32.52 -28.25 -10.01
N PRO A 87 -31.88 -29.44 -9.90
CA PRO A 87 -30.61 -29.85 -9.25
C PRO A 87 -29.71 -30.79 -10.11
N SER A 88 -28.54 -31.16 -9.59
CA SER A 88 -27.72 -32.37 -9.82
C SER A 88 -27.50 -32.93 -11.24
N GLY A 89 -26.21 -32.99 -11.62
CA GLY A 89 -25.70 -33.89 -12.67
C GLY A 89 -24.19 -34.10 -12.50
N ALA A 90 -23.78 -35.35 -12.33
CA ALA A 90 -22.42 -35.79 -12.03
C ALA A 90 -21.56 -35.99 -13.29
N ALA A 91 -20.24 -35.90 -13.07
CA ALA A 91 -19.12 -36.55 -13.76
C ALA A 91 -18.86 -36.27 -15.26
N ALA A 92 -17.66 -35.72 -15.55
CA ALA A 92 -16.73 -36.34 -16.49
C ALA A 92 -15.34 -35.70 -16.41
N ALA A 93 -14.33 -36.56 -16.54
CA ALA A 93 -12.91 -36.27 -16.61
C ALA A 93 -12.52 -35.34 -17.78
N GLY A 94 -11.51 -34.52 -17.56
CA GLY A 94 -10.82 -33.78 -18.61
C GLY A 94 -9.42 -33.40 -18.15
N GLY A 95 -8.44 -34.23 -18.50
CA GLY A 95 -7.02 -33.96 -18.26
C GLY A 95 -6.53 -32.77 -19.09
N GLY A 96 -5.70 -31.94 -18.46
CA GLY A 96 -4.92 -30.89 -19.10
C GLY A 96 -3.69 -30.62 -18.26
N GLY A 97 -2.59 -31.32 -18.58
CA GLY A 97 -1.26 -31.02 -18.05
C GLY A 97 -0.82 -29.63 -18.49
N GLY A 98 -0.20 -28.90 -17.56
CA GLY A 98 0.32 -27.56 -17.81
C GLY A 98 0.92 -26.99 -16.54
N ASP A 99 2.15 -27.43 -16.25
CA ASP A 99 3.21 -26.65 -15.60
C ASP A 99 2.84 -25.90 -14.30
N GLY A 100 3.08 -26.47 -13.13
CA GLY A 100 4.45 -26.51 -12.60
C GLY A 100 4.75 -25.41 -11.59
N SER A 101 3.87 -24.40 -11.40
CA SER A 101 4.04 -23.43 -10.31
C SER A 101 3.46 -23.93 -8.98
N ARG A 102 4.01 -25.04 -8.47
CA ARG A 102 3.82 -25.48 -7.07
C ARG A 102 4.72 -24.63 -6.17
N HIS A 103 4.47 -23.33 -6.08
CA HIS A 103 5.04 -22.56 -4.99
C HIS A 103 4.31 -23.01 -3.72
N GLY A 104 4.94 -23.93 -2.98
CA GLY A 104 4.49 -24.28 -1.64
C GLY A 104 4.38 -23.02 -0.77
N PRO A 105 3.60 -23.05 0.32
CA PRO A 105 3.52 -21.92 1.23
C PRO A 105 4.94 -21.50 1.63
N LEU A 106 5.23 -20.20 1.56
CA LEU A 106 6.53 -19.68 1.95
C LEU A 106 6.89 -20.17 3.35
N ASP A 107 8.18 -20.47 3.53
CA ASP A 107 8.70 -20.72 4.86
C ASP A 107 8.51 -19.48 5.75
N PHE A 108 8.34 -19.73 7.05
CA PHE A 108 8.06 -18.69 8.03
C PHE A 108 9.11 -17.57 8.02
N LYS A 109 10.39 -17.90 7.84
CA LYS A 109 11.50 -16.94 7.87
C LYS A 109 11.44 -15.99 6.68
N THR A 110 11.09 -16.48 5.49
CA THR A 110 10.87 -15.62 4.33
C THR A 110 9.68 -14.68 4.56
N ARG A 111 8.55 -15.17 5.10
CA ARG A 111 7.38 -14.33 5.44
C ARG A 111 7.73 -13.25 6.46
N GLU A 112 8.46 -13.61 7.51
CA GLU A 112 8.90 -12.67 8.55
C GLU A 112 9.80 -11.57 7.97
N ARG A 113 10.79 -11.94 7.14
CA ARG A 113 11.67 -10.97 6.48
C ARG A 113 10.89 -9.98 5.62
N VAL A 114 9.91 -10.47 4.86
CA VAL A 114 9.04 -9.63 4.01
C VAL A 114 8.18 -8.69 4.87
N ALA A 115 7.55 -9.22 5.92
CA ALA A 115 6.76 -8.42 6.87
C ALA A 115 7.59 -7.32 7.52
N ARG A 116 8.82 -7.64 7.97
CA ARG A 116 9.73 -6.67 8.59
C ARG A 116 10.11 -5.55 7.64
N ALA A 117 10.44 -5.86 6.39
CA ALA A 117 10.73 -4.84 5.38
C ALA A 117 9.54 -3.92 5.10
N MET A 118 8.31 -4.45 5.11
CA MET A 118 7.10 -3.64 4.95
C MET A 118 6.87 -2.71 6.14
N VAL A 119 6.96 -3.24 7.36
CA VAL A 119 6.78 -2.46 8.59
C VAL A 119 7.84 -1.38 8.70
N GLN A 120 9.09 -1.69 8.37
CA GLN A 120 10.16 -0.70 8.39
C GLN A 120 9.87 0.48 7.45
N ARG A 121 9.52 0.21 6.17
CA ARG A 121 9.14 1.27 5.22
C ARG A 121 7.95 2.09 5.69
N PHE A 122 6.98 1.43 6.35
CA PHE A 122 5.82 2.12 6.91
C PHE A 122 6.20 3.05 8.08
N LEU A 123 7.06 2.59 8.99
CA LEU A 123 7.53 3.41 10.11
C LEU A 123 8.41 4.58 9.64
N GLU A 124 9.25 4.37 8.62
CA GLU A 124 10.00 5.44 7.96
C GLU A 124 9.05 6.50 7.38
N ALA A 125 7.99 6.07 6.68
CA ALA A 125 6.98 6.97 6.15
C ALA A 125 6.26 7.78 7.26
N LEU A 126 5.94 7.15 8.40
CA LEU A 126 5.38 7.86 9.55
C LEU A 126 6.34 8.87 10.17
N ALA A 127 7.64 8.54 10.24
CA ALA A 127 8.66 9.45 10.76
C ALA A 127 8.84 10.69 9.87
N ASP A 128 8.71 10.52 8.55
CA ASP A 128 8.83 11.58 7.57
C ASP A 128 7.51 12.35 7.31
N ASP A 129 6.43 12.01 8.02
CA ASP A 129 5.06 12.52 7.77
C ASP A 129 4.65 12.38 6.29
N ALA A 130 5.04 11.26 5.68
CA ALA A 130 4.83 10.94 4.28
C ALA A 130 3.94 9.70 4.14
N TYR A 131 3.12 9.65 3.10
CA TYR A 131 2.35 8.43 2.82
C TYR A 131 3.31 7.28 2.47
N PRO A 132 3.05 6.06 2.95
CA PRO A 132 3.82 4.90 2.54
C PRO A 132 3.60 4.59 1.07
N ASP A 133 4.53 3.86 0.47
CA ASP A 133 4.42 3.46 -0.93
C ASP A 133 3.13 2.68 -1.24
N GLU A 134 2.58 2.86 -2.45
CA GLU A 134 1.35 2.19 -2.92
C GLU A 134 1.41 0.66 -2.76
N ALA A 135 2.62 0.09 -2.82
CA ALA A 135 2.84 -1.34 -2.64
C ALA A 135 2.47 -1.87 -1.25
N ILE A 136 2.49 -1.02 -0.21
CA ILE A 136 2.26 -1.41 1.18
C ILE A 136 1.11 -0.65 1.86
N GLU A 137 0.61 0.46 1.30
CA GLU A 137 -0.40 1.32 1.95
C GLU A 137 -1.63 0.51 2.42
N ALA A 138 -2.15 -0.38 1.58
CA ALA A 138 -3.34 -1.16 1.87
C ALA A 138 -3.13 -2.19 3.00
N ALA A 139 -1.88 -2.64 3.21
CA ALA A 139 -1.54 -3.50 4.35
C ALA A 139 -1.85 -2.80 5.68
N PHE A 140 -1.66 -1.48 5.73
CA PHE A 140 -1.85 -0.64 6.90
C PHE A 140 -3.19 0.13 6.87
N GLY A 141 -4.09 -0.22 5.95
CA GLY A 141 -5.38 0.44 5.82
C GLY A 141 -5.28 1.90 5.37
N VAL A 142 -4.11 2.28 4.84
CA VAL A 142 -3.85 3.59 4.28
C VAL A 142 -4.15 3.51 2.78
N ARG A 143 -4.80 4.54 2.25
CA ARG A 143 -4.92 4.72 0.81
C ARG A 143 -4.98 6.20 0.52
N MET A 144 -3.94 6.72 -0.11
CA MET A 144 -3.91 8.13 -0.44
C MET A 144 -4.98 8.42 -1.49
N ASN A 145 -5.85 9.37 -1.20
CA ASN A 145 -6.70 9.96 -2.23
C ASN A 145 -6.14 11.34 -2.60
N PRO A 146 -5.48 11.50 -3.75
CA PRO A 146 -4.87 12.77 -4.14
C PRO A 146 -5.90 13.87 -4.42
N GLN A 147 -7.19 13.53 -4.52
CA GLN A 147 -8.26 14.49 -4.82
C GLN A 147 -8.89 15.09 -3.56
N SER A 148 -8.54 14.62 -2.37
CA SER A 148 -9.04 15.22 -1.12
C SER A 148 -8.11 16.33 -0.66
N GLY A 149 -8.52 17.58 -0.88
CA GLY A 149 -7.88 18.76 -0.32
C GLY A 149 -8.86 19.58 0.51
N GLY A 150 -8.47 19.92 1.74
CA GLY A 150 -9.04 20.99 2.58
C GLY A 150 -10.55 20.93 2.87
N GLY A 151 -10.92 20.46 4.05
CA GLY A 151 -12.31 20.46 4.52
C GLY A 151 -12.46 19.83 5.91
N ASP A 152 -13.69 19.78 6.41
CA ASP A 152 -14.03 19.13 7.68
C ASP A 152 -13.63 17.65 7.69
N LEU A 153 -13.08 17.15 8.81
CA LEU A 153 -12.58 15.78 8.93
C LEU A 153 -13.64 14.72 8.58
N ASP A 154 -14.92 15.03 8.75
CA ASP A 154 -16.05 14.13 8.44
C ASP A 154 -16.22 13.85 6.93
N THR A 155 -15.62 14.68 6.07
CA THR A 155 -15.60 14.49 4.61
C THR A 155 -14.33 13.82 4.11
N TRP A 156 -13.30 13.71 4.95
CA TRP A 156 -12.02 13.16 4.52
C TRP A 156 -12.14 11.68 4.14
N PRO A 157 -11.43 11.22 3.09
CA PRO A 157 -11.32 9.81 2.77
C PRO A 157 -10.76 9.03 3.97
N ILE A 158 -11.33 7.86 4.20
CA ILE A 158 -10.99 7.05 5.38
C ILE A 158 -9.50 6.71 5.42
N GLY A 159 -8.85 6.46 4.27
CA GLY A 159 -7.43 6.17 4.19
C GLY A 159 -6.54 7.31 4.73
N ASN A 160 -6.93 8.57 4.50
CA ASN A 160 -6.18 9.72 5.01
C ASN A 160 -6.36 9.87 6.53
N LEU A 161 -7.58 9.62 7.02
CA LEU A 161 -7.82 9.58 8.46
C LEU A 161 -6.98 8.47 9.11
N THR A 162 -6.96 7.27 8.50
CA THR A 162 -6.18 6.12 8.99
C THR A 162 -4.71 6.49 9.15
N PHE A 163 -4.12 7.20 8.18
CA PHE A 163 -2.73 7.65 8.25
C PHE A 163 -2.49 8.64 9.40
N GLY A 164 -3.32 9.67 9.54
CA GLY A 164 -3.21 10.61 10.67
C GLY A 164 -3.37 9.95 12.05
N ALA A 165 -4.23 8.93 12.14
CA ALA A 165 -4.39 8.12 13.33
C ALA A 165 -3.18 7.19 13.59
N TRP A 166 -2.50 6.71 12.56
CA TRP A 166 -1.23 5.97 12.71
C TRP A 166 -0.11 6.83 13.30
N ILE A 167 0.03 8.08 12.85
CA ILE A 167 0.98 9.04 13.44
C ILE A 167 0.69 9.20 14.95
N THR A 168 -0.60 9.31 15.29
CA THR A 168 -1.05 9.42 16.69
C THR A 168 -0.64 8.19 17.51
N ILE A 169 -0.85 6.98 16.97
CA ILE A 169 -0.40 5.74 17.61
C ILE A 169 1.11 5.74 17.80
N ASN A 170 1.88 6.05 16.76
CA ASN A 170 3.34 6.00 16.79
C ASN A 170 3.92 6.92 17.88
N ASN A 171 3.43 8.16 17.96
CA ASN A 171 3.91 9.15 18.92
C ASN A 171 3.63 8.71 20.36
N TRP A 172 2.37 8.36 20.66
CA TRP A 172 1.98 7.97 22.01
C TRP A 172 2.52 6.60 22.43
N TYR A 173 2.66 5.65 21.50
CA TYR A 173 3.33 4.39 21.79
C TYR A 173 4.79 4.61 22.17
N THR A 174 5.50 5.47 21.43
CA THR A 174 6.89 5.81 21.71
C THR A 174 7.02 6.48 23.07
N GLU A 175 6.16 7.46 23.37
CA GLU A 175 6.13 8.14 24.67
C GLU A 175 5.85 7.18 25.83
N ASP A 176 4.84 6.31 25.70
CA ASP A 176 4.48 5.31 26.71
C ASP A 176 5.67 4.37 27.01
N LYS A 177 6.41 3.96 25.98
CA LYS A 177 7.60 3.11 26.14
C LYS A 177 8.81 3.87 26.68
N MET A 178 8.96 5.14 26.31
CA MET A 178 10.02 6.00 26.84
C MET A 178 9.80 6.29 28.32
N ALA A 179 8.56 6.42 28.80
CA ALA A 179 8.29 6.52 30.23
C ALA A 179 8.69 5.25 31.02
N VAL A 180 8.80 4.09 30.34
CA VAL A 180 9.21 2.82 30.94
C VAL A 180 10.73 2.58 30.83
N TYR A 181 11.34 3.00 29.71
CA TYR A 181 12.75 2.73 29.41
C TYR A 181 13.69 3.91 29.65
N GLY A 182 13.13 5.11 29.78
CA GLY A 182 13.87 6.35 29.92
C GLY A 182 14.69 6.39 31.21
N PRO A 183 15.73 7.24 31.24
CA PRO A 183 16.45 7.53 32.47
C PRO A 183 15.48 8.12 33.50
N ASP A 184 15.71 7.81 34.78
CA ASP A 184 14.98 8.43 35.88
C ASP A 184 15.28 9.94 35.89
N GLU A 185 14.23 10.76 35.77
CA GLU A 185 14.35 12.22 35.68
C GLU A 185 14.96 12.82 36.96
N ASP A 186 14.80 12.13 38.10
CA ASP A 186 15.30 12.59 39.40
C ASP A 186 16.81 12.31 39.60
N GLU A 187 17.38 11.37 38.84
CA GLU A 187 18.77 10.92 39.03
C GLU A 187 19.74 11.42 37.96
N ALA A 188 19.25 11.84 36.80
CA ALA A 188 20.09 12.18 35.66
C ALA A 188 20.20 13.68 35.39
N ASP A 189 21.43 14.17 35.18
CA ASP A 189 21.66 15.52 34.66
C ASP A 189 21.20 15.58 33.19
N PRO A 190 20.12 16.32 32.85
CA PRO A 190 19.55 16.36 31.51
C PRO A 190 20.50 16.92 30.45
N GLY A 191 21.56 17.64 30.88
CA GLY A 191 22.59 18.17 29.99
C GLY A 191 23.76 17.21 29.74
N SER A 192 23.78 16.05 30.39
CA SER A 192 24.90 15.11 30.29
C SER A 192 24.82 14.25 29.01
N ASP A 193 25.99 13.93 28.45
CA ASP A 193 26.11 12.99 27.33
C ASP A 193 25.50 11.63 27.69
N SER A 194 25.62 11.20 28.96
CA SER A 194 25.03 9.96 29.47
C SER A 194 23.50 9.98 29.45
N TYR A 195 22.86 11.10 29.78
CA TYR A 195 21.41 11.23 29.68
C TYR A 195 20.95 11.15 28.23
N HIS A 196 21.65 11.85 27.32
CA HIS A 196 21.32 11.80 25.90
C HIS A 196 21.47 10.38 25.33
N GLU A 197 22.54 9.66 25.68
CA GLU A 197 22.76 8.29 25.24
C GLU A 197 21.66 7.35 25.76
N ALA A 198 21.29 7.46 27.05
CA ALA A 198 20.21 6.68 27.65
C ALA A 198 18.87 6.97 26.97
N MET A 199 18.57 8.24 26.69
CA MET A 199 17.36 8.67 26.00
C MET A 199 17.27 8.09 24.57
N MET A 200 18.38 8.15 23.82
CA MET A 200 18.44 7.58 22.47
C MET A 200 18.32 6.05 22.48
N ALA A 201 18.87 5.38 23.49
CA ALA A 201 18.72 3.94 23.68
C ALA A 201 17.26 3.56 23.99
N ALA A 202 16.58 4.34 24.85
CA ALA A 202 15.17 4.15 25.18
C ALA A 202 14.28 4.34 23.95
N LEU A 203 14.51 5.41 23.18
CA LEU A 203 13.80 5.68 21.92
C LEU A 203 13.99 4.53 20.92
N LYS A 204 15.23 4.09 20.69
CA LYS A 204 15.53 2.98 19.78
C LYS A 204 14.82 1.69 20.21
N ARG A 205 14.75 1.42 21.52
CA ARG A 205 14.03 0.26 22.05
C ARG A 205 12.52 0.37 21.86
N ALA A 206 11.95 1.54 22.13
CA ALA A 206 10.53 1.81 21.91
C ALA A 206 10.13 1.60 20.44
N SER A 207 10.91 2.15 19.49
CA SER A 207 10.67 1.95 18.06
C SER A 207 10.78 0.48 17.65
N LYS A 208 11.76 -0.26 18.21
CA LYS A 208 11.93 -1.67 17.93
C LYS A 208 10.78 -2.53 18.44
N ASP A 209 10.26 -2.22 19.63
CA ASP A 209 9.08 -2.89 20.18
C ASP A 209 7.85 -2.68 19.28
N LEU A 210 7.64 -1.44 18.80
CA LEU A 210 6.54 -1.15 17.87
C LEU A 210 6.69 -1.94 16.57
N GLU A 211 7.88 -1.95 15.99
CA GLU A 211 8.20 -2.73 14.78
C GLU A 211 7.85 -4.21 14.99
N ASP A 212 8.28 -4.81 16.09
CA ASP A 212 8.02 -6.23 16.39
C ASP A 212 6.54 -6.54 16.60
N GLU A 213 5.79 -5.67 17.29
CA GLU A 213 4.34 -5.82 17.44
C GLU A 213 3.62 -5.75 16.09
N LEU A 214 3.99 -4.81 15.22
CA LEU A 214 3.40 -4.68 13.89
C LEU A 214 3.74 -5.87 13.00
N VAL A 215 4.98 -6.37 13.04
CA VAL A 215 5.38 -7.58 12.31
C VAL A 215 4.57 -8.78 12.79
N ALA A 216 4.45 -8.97 14.11
CA ALA A 216 3.65 -10.05 14.68
C ALA A 216 2.18 -9.95 14.26
N ALA A 217 1.59 -8.75 14.32
CA ALA A 217 0.21 -8.51 13.95
C ALA A 217 -0.05 -8.76 12.45
N LEU A 218 0.89 -8.37 11.59
CA LEU A 218 0.82 -8.60 10.15
C LEU A 218 0.94 -10.11 9.82
N LEU A 219 1.88 -10.82 10.43
CA LEU A 219 2.05 -12.26 10.23
C LEU A 219 0.86 -13.07 10.74
N GLY A 220 0.24 -12.63 11.84
CA GLY A 220 -0.95 -13.23 12.43
C GLY A 220 -2.26 -12.83 11.76
N GLY A 221 -2.24 -11.91 10.79
CA GLY A 221 -3.46 -11.40 10.15
C GLY A 221 -4.38 -10.62 11.10
N CYS A 222 -3.85 -10.13 12.23
CA CYS A 222 -4.62 -9.42 13.26
C CYS A 222 -4.31 -7.92 13.32
N LEU A 223 -3.54 -7.38 12.36
CA LEU A 223 -3.21 -5.96 12.27
C LEU A 223 -4.43 -5.02 12.36
N PRO A 224 -5.57 -5.29 11.70
CA PRO A 224 -6.77 -4.44 11.86
C PRO A 224 -7.29 -4.39 13.29
N ALA A 225 -7.31 -5.55 13.98
CA ALA A 225 -7.79 -5.65 15.35
C ALA A 225 -6.83 -4.99 16.35
N TRP A 226 -5.50 -5.16 16.14
CA TRP A 226 -4.48 -4.47 16.92
C TRP A 226 -4.62 -2.94 16.79
N TYR A 227 -4.80 -2.45 15.56
CA TYR A 227 -4.98 -1.02 15.28
C TYR A 227 -6.24 -0.45 15.96
N GLU A 228 -7.37 -1.14 15.83
CA GLU A 228 -8.61 -0.74 16.49
C GLU A 228 -8.45 -0.67 18.03
N ALA A 229 -7.80 -1.67 18.63
CA ALA A 229 -7.54 -1.69 20.06
C ALA A 229 -6.69 -0.49 20.51
N GLN A 230 -5.64 -0.13 19.76
CA GLN A 230 -4.82 1.04 20.07
C GLN A 230 -5.60 2.35 19.99
N LEU A 231 -6.41 2.55 18.94
CA LEU A 231 -7.22 3.77 18.84
C LEU A 231 -8.26 3.90 19.95
N ARG A 232 -8.91 2.78 20.32
CA ARG A 232 -9.87 2.78 21.43
C ARG A 232 -9.21 3.06 22.77
N ARG A 233 -8.02 2.49 23.01
CA ARG A 233 -7.20 2.79 24.19
C ARG A 233 -6.90 4.28 24.28
N LEU A 234 -6.33 4.85 23.22
CA LEU A 234 -6.00 6.29 23.18
C LEU A 234 -7.22 7.18 23.36
N GLN A 235 -8.39 6.78 22.83
CA GLN A 235 -9.64 7.51 23.07
C GLN A 235 -10.07 7.45 24.54
N GLY A 236 -9.98 6.28 25.18
CA GLY A 236 -10.28 6.11 26.61
C GLY A 236 -9.36 6.92 27.52
N GLU A 237 -8.11 7.11 27.11
CA GLU A 237 -7.12 7.94 27.81
C GLU A 237 -7.24 9.44 27.50
N GLY A 238 -8.14 9.86 26.61
CA GLY A 238 -8.26 11.26 26.18
C GLY A 238 -7.08 11.76 25.32
N ARG A 239 -6.30 10.84 24.73
CA ARG A 239 -5.10 11.09 23.91
C ARG A 239 -5.34 10.92 22.42
N ALA A 240 -6.53 10.47 22.01
CA ALA A 240 -6.89 10.32 20.60
C ALA A 240 -6.90 11.66 19.86
N SER A 241 -6.31 11.69 18.67
CA SER A 241 -6.41 12.82 17.75
C SER A 241 -7.80 12.89 17.12
N GLY A 242 -8.12 14.03 16.48
CA GLY A 242 -9.37 14.19 15.72
C GLY A 242 -9.54 13.12 14.64
N TYR A 243 -8.44 12.70 13.98
CA TYR A 243 -8.43 11.59 13.03
C TYR A 243 -8.88 10.27 13.66
N ALA A 244 -8.30 9.92 14.81
CA ALA A 244 -8.62 8.70 15.54
C ALA A 244 -10.08 8.68 16.01
N VAL A 245 -10.55 9.79 16.58
CA VAL A 245 -11.95 9.95 17.02
C VAL A 245 -12.91 9.77 15.84
N GLU A 246 -12.59 10.35 14.69
CA GLU A 246 -13.42 10.25 13.49
C GLU A 246 -13.48 8.83 12.91
N ILE A 247 -12.37 8.09 12.89
CA ILE A 247 -12.36 6.67 12.49
C ILE A 247 -13.22 5.83 13.42
N ILE A 248 -13.08 6.01 14.74
CA ILE A 248 -13.86 5.28 15.73
C ILE A 248 -15.34 5.58 15.56
N ARG A 249 -15.70 6.85 15.32
CA ARG A 249 -17.08 7.29 15.04
C ARG A 249 -17.67 6.63 13.80
N ARG A 250 -16.88 6.48 12.72
CA ARG A 250 -17.28 5.77 11.49
C ARG A 250 -17.30 4.25 11.64
N GLY A 251 -16.72 3.73 12.71
CA GLY A 251 -16.76 2.32 13.07
C GLY A 251 -15.84 1.43 12.23
N PHE A 252 -14.68 1.94 11.79
CA PHE A 252 -13.63 1.22 11.03
C PHE A 252 -14.06 0.59 9.69
N ARG A 253 -15.36 0.59 9.38
CA ARG A 253 -15.92 0.09 8.12
C ARG A 253 -15.41 0.96 6.97
N GLY A 254 -14.80 0.32 5.98
CA GLY A 254 -14.28 1.00 4.80
C GLY A 254 -12.78 1.28 4.83
N VAL A 255 -12.08 1.01 5.94
CA VAL A 255 -10.61 1.01 5.93
C VAL A 255 -10.13 -0.09 4.97
N PRO A 256 -9.32 0.23 3.95
CA PRO A 256 -8.99 -0.68 2.84
C PRO A 256 -7.89 -1.69 3.20
N TRP A 257 -8.15 -2.51 4.23
CA TRP A 257 -7.21 -3.54 4.66
C TRP A 257 -6.99 -4.59 3.58
N ASP A 258 -5.74 -4.77 3.19
CA ASP A 258 -5.32 -5.88 2.36
C ASP A 258 -4.64 -6.97 3.20
N VAL A 259 -5.47 -7.87 3.70
CA VAL A 259 -5.02 -9.02 4.51
C VAL A 259 -4.25 -10.07 3.69
N GLN A 260 -4.22 -9.94 2.36
CA GLN A 260 -3.52 -10.87 1.47
C GLN A 260 -2.17 -10.34 0.98
N VAL A 261 -1.77 -9.12 1.37
CA VAL A 261 -0.54 -8.46 0.91
C VAL A 261 0.70 -9.34 1.08
N LEU A 262 0.82 -10.04 2.21
CA LEU A 262 1.94 -10.93 2.48
C LEU A 262 1.97 -12.10 1.52
N ALA A 263 0.82 -12.66 1.16
CA ALA A 263 0.72 -13.76 0.21
C ALA A 263 1.05 -13.30 -1.22
N ARG A 264 0.70 -12.08 -1.60
CA ARG A 264 1.05 -11.52 -2.92
C ARG A 264 2.52 -11.16 -3.04
N MET A 265 3.08 -10.49 -2.04
CA MET A 265 4.52 -10.15 -2.00
C MET A 265 5.41 -11.39 -1.93
N ALA A 266 4.86 -12.48 -1.41
CA ALA A 266 5.44 -13.80 -1.42
C ALA A 266 5.39 -14.53 -2.78
N GLY A 267 4.67 -13.98 -3.76
CA GLY A 267 4.44 -14.65 -5.05
C GLY A 267 3.49 -15.85 -4.97
N LEU A 268 2.64 -15.92 -3.94
CA LEU A 268 1.69 -17.03 -3.74
C LEU A 268 0.33 -16.77 -4.39
N VAL A 269 0.00 -15.52 -4.70
CA VAL A 269 -1.29 -15.08 -5.29
C VAL A 269 -1.05 -13.98 -6.31
#